data_AF-A0A4R7Q777-F1
#
_entry.id   AF-A0A4R7Q777-F1
#
_cell.length_a   1.000
_cell.length_b   1.000
_cell.length_c   1.000
_cell.angle_alpha   90.00
_cell.angle_beta   90.00
_cell.angle_gamma   90.00
#
_symmetry.space_group_name_H-M   'P 1'
#
loop_
_entity.id
_entity.type
_entity.pdbx_description
1 polymer ?
#
loop_
_entity_poly.entity_id
_entity_poly.type
_entity_poly.pdbx_seq_one_letter_code
_entity_poly.pdbx_strand_id
1 'polypeptide(L)'
;MNKNEYYVYGLIDPRNDQYFYIGKGKGKRYLSHLKPTKNDLNFSKLERIQKIKDSNLEVKIEILFPNLDEDTAFELERIIIYKLGRQVLNEGILSNLNPGGKWRLKDSIFYPKAYQPKFELNKLDFIAQQKFQEIPTLSQFNYLNTPNKEQKIYTYNKNGSFKCEETLDEFFSDGINKRQIELFKAIRENNFPVYSNWIYSKQFFEKLYVSDKIPFAQYDIIDEQFNLNFDKEFEKSLKFNLKSNINGVLRMSVERNNNTITLTSYYPSGNKKYFKKTKKGKPFKITCEWYENGNLSVKEELKDSHNEYIRTTYYENGNKESKISTLKENRSYERWFPNGVKEVEFIEGIGYVHYDEQGIKTRIEGLNNVSYYKKNQLTLDVFENIEISKEIKTEEEQSDLDWYNYQQEIDKLNEF
;
A
#
# COMPACT_ATOMS: atom_id res chain seq x y z
N MET A 1 -6.92 -50.09 5.89
CA MET A 1 -5.83 -49.11 5.77
C MET A 1 -6.40 -47.85 5.13
N ASN A 2 -6.36 -46.71 5.81
CA ASN A 2 -6.79 -45.45 5.20
C ASN A 2 -5.89 -45.18 3.99
N LYS A 3 -6.50 -44.88 2.85
CA LYS A 3 -5.77 -44.59 1.62
C LYS A 3 -5.04 -43.25 1.83
N ASN A 4 -3.71 -43.26 1.76
CA ASN A 4 -2.92 -42.04 1.82
C ASN A 4 -3.20 -41.20 0.57
N GLU A 5 -4.12 -40.24 0.67
CA GLU A 5 -4.62 -39.45 -0.45
C GLU A 5 -4.11 -38.00 -0.43
N TYR A 6 -3.33 -37.63 0.59
CA TYR A 6 -2.75 -36.31 0.71
C TYR A 6 -1.38 -36.25 0.05
N TYR A 7 -1.01 -35.05 -0.38
CA TYR A 7 0.29 -34.77 -0.97
C TYR A 7 0.71 -33.33 -0.68
N VAL A 8 2.00 -33.06 -0.80
CA VAL A 8 2.54 -31.70 -0.88
C VAL A 8 2.95 -31.43 -2.31
N TYR A 9 2.55 -30.28 -2.85
CA TYR A 9 2.85 -29.85 -4.21
C TYR A 9 3.44 -28.45 -4.24
N GLY A 10 4.18 -28.16 -5.31
CA GLY A 10 4.76 -26.86 -5.60
C GLY A 10 4.27 -26.31 -6.94
N LEU A 11 4.09 -25.00 -7.00
CA LEU A 11 3.93 -24.27 -8.26
C LEU A 11 5.28 -23.67 -8.66
N ILE A 12 5.67 -23.87 -9.91
CA ILE A 12 6.97 -23.49 -10.46
C ILE A 12 6.79 -22.47 -11.58
N ASP A 13 7.60 -21.42 -11.55
CA ASP A 13 7.71 -20.46 -12.65
C ASP A 13 8.62 -21.04 -13.74
N PRO A 14 8.10 -21.40 -14.92
CA PRO A 14 8.87 -22.11 -15.95
C PRO A 14 9.97 -21.27 -16.59
N ARG A 15 10.01 -19.96 -16.34
CA ARG A 15 11.02 -19.04 -16.91
C ARG A 15 12.35 -19.11 -16.16
N ASN A 16 12.32 -19.54 -14.91
CA ASN A 16 13.50 -19.64 -14.05
C ASN A 16 13.56 -20.95 -13.23
N ASP A 17 12.60 -21.83 -13.42
CA ASP A 17 12.44 -23.12 -12.73
C ASP A 17 12.45 -23.03 -11.19
N GLN A 18 11.96 -21.92 -10.63
CA GLN A 18 11.85 -21.73 -9.19
C GLN A 18 10.44 -21.99 -8.66
N TYR A 19 10.35 -22.64 -7.49
CA TYR A 19 9.11 -22.69 -6.72
C TYR A 19 8.71 -21.29 -6.29
N PHE A 20 7.44 -20.94 -6.49
CA PHE A 20 6.86 -19.70 -5.97
C PHE A 20 5.66 -19.93 -5.06
N TYR A 21 5.19 -21.17 -4.90
CA TYR A 21 4.13 -21.51 -3.96
C TYR A 21 4.23 -22.98 -3.55
N ILE A 22 3.97 -23.27 -2.28
CA ILE A 22 3.90 -24.63 -1.74
C ILE A 22 2.54 -24.82 -1.09
N GLY A 23 1.94 -25.99 -1.29
CA GLY A 23 0.67 -26.30 -0.64
C GLY A 23 0.47 -27.78 -0.38
N LYS A 24 -0.40 -28.07 0.58
CA LYS A 24 -0.97 -29.40 0.79
C LYS A 24 -2.24 -29.58 -0.05
N GLY A 25 -2.37 -30.76 -0.66
CA GLY A 25 -3.46 -31.12 -1.54
C GLY A 25 -4.07 -32.49 -1.25
N LYS A 26 -5.28 -32.71 -1.79
CA LYS A 26 -5.93 -34.02 -1.95
C LYS A 26 -6.69 -33.99 -3.29
N GLY A 27 -6.71 -35.09 -4.02
CA GLY A 27 -7.32 -35.14 -5.36
C GLY A 27 -6.76 -34.06 -6.30
N LYS A 28 -7.63 -33.29 -6.97
CA LYS A 28 -7.24 -32.24 -7.93
C LYS A 28 -7.05 -30.83 -7.32
N ARG A 29 -6.80 -30.73 -6.00
CA ARG A 29 -6.66 -29.43 -5.31
C ARG A 29 -5.59 -28.51 -5.91
N TYR A 30 -4.48 -29.04 -6.45
CA TYR A 30 -3.48 -28.19 -7.12
C TYR A 30 -4.07 -27.34 -8.27
N LEU A 31 -5.11 -27.83 -8.97
CA LEU A 31 -5.77 -27.09 -10.06
C LEU A 31 -6.59 -25.89 -9.56
N SER A 32 -7.09 -25.92 -8.32
CA SER A 32 -7.94 -24.83 -7.80
C SER A 32 -7.17 -23.52 -7.65
N HIS A 33 -5.84 -23.58 -7.50
CA HIS A 33 -5.00 -22.40 -7.33
C HIS A 33 -4.61 -21.71 -8.65
N LEU A 34 -4.85 -22.35 -9.80
CA LEU A 34 -4.61 -21.76 -11.12
C LEU A 34 -5.74 -20.83 -11.58
N LYS A 35 -6.90 -20.90 -10.91
CA LYS A 35 -8.07 -20.07 -11.20
C LYS A 35 -8.24 -19.04 -10.07
N PRO A 36 -8.03 -17.74 -10.34
CA PRO A 36 -8.34 -16.72 -9.34
C PRO A 36 -9.80 -16.81 -8.94
N THR A 37 -10.06 -16.72 -7.63
CA THR A 37 -11.41 -16.53 -7.10
C THR A 37 -11.55 -15.09 -6.65
N LYS A 38 -12.78 -14.54 -6.63
CA LYS A 38 -13.04 -13.15 -6.22
C LYS A 38 -12.49 -12.79 -4.83
N ASN A 39 -12.23 -13.78 -3.98
CA ASN A 39 -11.78 -13.61 -2.60
C ASN A 39 -10.32 -14.04 -2.36
N ASP A 40 -9.53 -14.31 -3.41
CA ASP A 40 -8.12 -14.70 -3.23
C ASP A 40 -7.26 -13.48 -2.86
N LEU A 41 -6.85 -13.42 -1.58
CA LEU A 41 -6.05 -12.34 -1.02
C LEU A 41 -4.56 -12.43 -1.39
N ASN A 42 -4.12 -13.50 -2.05
CA ASN A 42 -2.72 -13.70 -2.42
C ASN A 42 -2.39 -13.05 -3.77
N PHE A 43 -2.36 -11.72 -3.79
CA PHE A 43 -2.07 -10.94 -4.98
C PHE A 43 -0.72 -11.31 -5.63
N SER A 44 0.33 -11.54 -4.83
CA SER A 44 1.67 -11.90 -5.34
C SER A 44 1.65 -13.21 -6.15
N LYS A 45 0.91 -14.22 -5.67
CA LYS A 45 0.72 -15.49 -6.40
C LYS A 45 -0.05 -15.27 -7.69
N LEU A 46 -1.14 -14.50 -7.65
CA LEU A 46 -1.97 -14.24 -8.84
C LEU A 46 -1.21 -13.46 -9.90
N GLU A 47 -0.49 -12.42 -9.50
CA GLU A 47 0.37 -11.61 -10.38
C GLU A 47 1.46 -12.48 -11.02
N ARG A 48 2.09 -13.38 -10.24
CA ARG A 48 3.08 -14.33 -10.77
C ARG A 48 2.47 -15.24 -11.83
N ILE A 49 1.30 -15.81 -11.57
CA ILE A 49 0.57 -16.66 -12.53
C ILE A 49 0.24 -15.87 -13.80
N GLN A 50 -0.23 -14.63 -13.66
CA GLN A 50 -0.56 -13.79 -14.81
C GLN A 50 0.68 -13.49 -15.65
N LYS A 51 1.78 -13.07 -15.02
CA LYS A 51 3.07 -12.81 -15.70
C LYS A 51 3.60 -14.02 -16.47
N ILE A 52 3.38 -15.25 -15.96
CA ILE A 52 3.74 -16.48 -16.67
C ILE A 52 2.87 -16.67 -17.92
N LYS A 53 1.55 -16.45 -17.80
CA LYS A 53 0.60 -16.53 -18.92
C LYS A 53 0.88 -15.46 -19.99
N ASP A 54 1.20 -14.23 -19.57
CA ASP A 54 1.57 -13.13 -20.47
C ASP A 54 2.86 -13.45 -21.26
N SER A 55 3.69 -14.36 -20.74
CA SER A 55 4.87 -14.90 -21.44
C SER A 55 4.54 -16.09 -22.36
N ASN A 56 3.25 -16.38 -22.60
CA ASN A 56 2.76 -17.55 -23.34
C ASN A 56 3.20 -18.91 -22.75
N LEU A 57 3.39 -18.98 -21.43
CA LEU A 57 3.78 -20.21 -20.73
C LEU A 57 2.69 -20.65 -19.74
N GLU A 58 2.74 -21.92 -19.35
CA GLU A 58 1.89 -22.48 -18.30
C GLU A 58 2.66 -22.69 -16.99
N VAL A 59 1.98 -22.51 -15.86
CA VAL A 59 2.54 -22.80 -14.53
C VAL A 59 2.84 -24.29 -14.42
N LYS A 60 4.11 -24.62 -14.17
CA LYS A 60 4.52 -26.00 -13.89
C LYS A 60 4.06 -26.41 -12.49
N ILE A 61 3.53 -27.62 -12.36
CA ILE A 61 3.08 -28.18 -11.07
C ILE A 61 3.89 -29.44 -10.80
N GLU A 62 4.44 -29.54 -9.61
CA GLU A 62 5.17 -30.72 -9.16
C GLU A 62 4.55 -31.25 -7.87
N ILE A 63 4.28 -32.56 -7.81
CA ILE A 63 3.95 -33.24 -6.56
C ILE A 63 5.28 -33.63 -5.90
N LEU A 64 5.68 -32.88 -4.86
CA LEU A 64 6.94 -33.10 -4.16
C LEU A 64 6.90 -34.40 -3.35
N PHE A 65 5.80 -34.61 -2.62
CA PHE A 65 5.63 -35.72 -1.70
C PHE A 65 4.23 -36.33 -1.87
N PRO A 66 4.08 -37.43 -2.62
CA PRO A 66 2.80 -38.11 -2.80
C PRO A 66 2.48 -39.06 -1.64
N ASN A 67 1.25 -39.58 -1.61
CA ASN A 67 0.83 -40.70 -0.75
C ASN A 67 1.11 -40.49 0.75
N LEU A 68 0.77 -39.31 1.26
CA LEU A 68 0.89 -38.96 2.67
C LEU A 68 -0.43 -39.13 3.42
N ASP A 69 -0.34 -39.38 4.72
CA ASP A 69 -1.43 -39.05 5.64
C ASP A 69 -1.53 -37.51 5.82
N GLU A 70 -2.65 -37.06 6.40
CA GLU A 70 -2.93 -35.64 6.54
C GLU A 70 -1.93 -34.91 7.43
N ASP A 71 -1.53 -35.52 8.54
CA ASP A 71 -0.66 -34.90 9.53
C ASP A 71 0.75 -34.77 8.99
N THR A 72 1.26 -35.81 8.34
CA THR A 72 2.56 -35.77 7.64
C THR A 72 2.56 -34.73 6.52
N ALA A 73 1.47 -34.59 5.77
CA ALA A 73 1.38 -33.56 4.72
C ALA A 73 1.37 -32.14 5.29
N PHE A 74 0.70 -31.90 6.43
CA PHE A 74 0.73 -30.61 7.12
C PHE A 74 2.14 -30.29 7.65
N GLU A 75 2.80 -31.28 8.25
CA GLU A 75 4.16 -31.16 8.76
C GLU A 75 5.14 -30.80 7.63
N LEU A 76 5.12 -31.55 6.52
CA LEU A 76 5.96 -31.28 5.36
C LEU A 76 5.68 -29.93 4.71
N GLU A 77 4.41 -29.56 4.50
CA GLU A 77 4.05 -28.26 3.94
C GLU A 77 4.68 -27.12 4.75
N ARG A 78 4.53 -27.15 6.08
CA ARG A 78 5.11 -26.16 6.98
C ARG A 78 6.64 -26.13 6.89
N ILE A 79 7.29 -27.29 6.82
CA ILE A 79 8.75 -27.39 6.75
C ILE A 79 9.27 -26.86 5.42
N ILE A 80 8.64 -27.18 4.29
CA ILE A 80 9.09 -26.69 2.98
C ILE A 80 8.86 -25.18 2.87
N ILE A 81 7.74 -24.65 3.36
CA ILE A 81 7.52 -23.20 3.44
C ILE A 81 8.57 -22.54 4.32
N TYR A 82 8.89 -23.15 5.47
CA TYR A 82 9.95 -22.66 6.35
C TYR A 82 11.31 -22.66 5.64
N LYS A 83 11.69 -23.73 4.94
CA LYS A 83 12.99 -23.84 4.24
C LYS A 83 13.12 -22.81 3.12
N LEU A 84 12.09 -22.63 2.29
CA LEU A 84 12.14 -21.77 1.11
C LEU A 84 11.80 -20.30 1.41
N GLY A 85 11.12 -20.03 2.52
CA GLY A 85 10.76 -18.71 3.02
C GLY A 85 9.66 -17.99 2.21
N ARG A 86 8.85 -17.18 2.90
CA ARG A 86 7.81 -16.33 2.32
C ARG A 86 8.31 -14.94 1.92
N GLN A 87 8.05 -14.55 0.68
CA GLN A 87 8.42 -13.25 0.13
C GLN A 87 7.77 -12.08 0.89
N VAL A 88 6.51 -12.23 1.31
CA VAL A 88 5.75 -11.16 1.99
C VAL A 88 6.38 -10.71 3.30
N LEU A 89 7.12 -11.59 3.98
CA LEU A 89 7.83 -11.30 5.23
C LEU A 89 9.36 -11.15 5.07
N ASN A 90 9.86 -11.07 3.83
CA ASN A 90 11.30 -11.12 3.50
C ASN A 90 12.01 -12.42 3.89
N GLU A 91 11.27 -13.51 4.03
CA GLU A 91 11.89 -14.78 4.42
C GLU A 91 12.54 -15.46 3.22
N GLY A 92 11.94 -15.39 2.03
CA GLY A 92 12.46 -16.09 0.85
C GLY A 92 11.59 -15.95 -0.39
N ILE A 93 11.46 -17.01 -1.18
CA ILE A 93 10.97 -16.95 -2.57
C ILE A 93 9.47 -17.23 -2.75
N LEU A 94 8.79 -17.73 -1.72
CA LEU A 94 7.41 -18.20 -1.85
C LEU A 94 6.40 -17.07 -1.69
N SER A 95 5.37 -17.08 -2.52
CA SER A 95 4.17 -16.24 -2.39
C SER A 95 3.24 -16.69 -1.26
N ASN A 96 3.55 -17.76 -0.51
CA ASN A 96 2.76 -18.20 0.64
C ASN A 96 2.56 -17.06 1.66
N LEU A 97 1.32 -16.88 2.15
CA LEU A 97 1.01 -15.88 3.17
C LEU A 97 1.14 -16.46 4.59
N ASN A 98 0.64 -17.67 4.79
CA ASN A 98 0.67 -18.38 6.07
C ASN A 98 1.89 -19.32 6.18
N PRO A 99 2.30 -19.71 7.39
CA PRO A 99 3.46 -20.58 7.61
C PRO A 99 3.24 -22.06 7.24
N GLY A 100 2.05 -22.44 6.76
CA GLY A 100 1.66 -23.82 6.49
C GLY A 100 1.29 -24.63 7.73
N GLY A 101 0.99 -25.91 7.51
CA GLY A 101 0.60 -26.82 8.59
C GLY A 101 -0.81 -26.53 9.11
N LYS A 102 -1.06 -26.84 10.38
CA LYS A 102 -2.38 -26.66 11.01
C LYS A 102 -2.68 -25.21 11.44
N TRP A 103 -2.09 -24.21 10.76
CA TRP A 103 -2.26 -22.80 11.07
C TRP A 103 -3.71 -22.33 10.88
N ARG A 104 -4.18 -21.46 11.78
CA ARG A 104 -5.51 -20.84 11.76
C ARG A 104 -5.39 -19.32 11.84
N LEU A 105 -6.45 -18.60 11.47
CA LEU A 105 -6.47 -17.13 11.40
C LEU A 105 -6.03 -16.40 12.68
N LYS A 106 -6.20 -17.01 13.86
CA LYS A 106 -5.79 -16.44 15.16
C LYS A 106 -4.39 -16.86 15.60
N ASP A 107 -3.76 -17.80 14.89
CA ASP A 107 -2.42 -18.26 15.21
C ASP A 107 -1.40 -17.26 14.63
N SER A 108 -0.24 -17.13 15.30
CA SER A 108 0.87 -16.31 14.80
C SER A 108 1.20 -16.62 13.35
N ILE A 109 1.42 -15.58 12.55
CA ILE A 109 1.94 -15.73 11.19
C ILE A 109 3.45 -15.97 11.18
N PHE A 110 4.15 -15.79 12.30
CA PHE A 110 5.60 -15.96 12.42
C PHE A 110 5.95 -17.35 12.94
N TYR A 111 7.13 -17.85 12.56
CA TYR A 111 7.67 -19.04 13.20
C TYR A 111 8.17 -18.69 14.61
N PRO A 112 7.94 -19.54 15.62
CA PRO A 112 8.54 -19.36 16.94
C PRO A 112 10.06 -19.23 16.84
N LYS A 113 10.67 -18.36 17.65
CA LYS A 113 12.13 -18.12 17.64
C LYS A 113 12.97 -19.39 17.82
N ALA A 114 12.46 -20.34 18.59
CA ALA A 114 13.09 -21.65 18.84
C ALA A 114 12.66 -22.75 17.85
N TYR A 115 11.90 -22.42 16.80
CA TYR A 115 11.42 -23.40 15.84
C TYR A 115 12.59 -24.01 15.08
N GLN A 116 12.69 -25.33 15.17
CA GLN A 116 13.65 -26.15 14.46
C GLN A 116 12.86 -27.26 13.78
N PRO A 117 12.74 -27.25 12.43
CA PRO A 117 12.01 -28.28 11.73
C PRO A 117 12.72 -29.62 11.92
N LYS A 118 12.09 -30.54 12.66
CA LYS A 118 12.48 -31.94 12.73
C LYS A 118 11.44 -32.73 11.97
N PHE A 119 11.88 -33.68 11.16
CA PHE A 119 11.00 -34.53 10.39
C PHE A 119 11.54 -35.97 10.36
N GLU A 120 10.66 -36.92 10.63
CA GLU A 120 10.98 -38.34 10.60
C GLU A 120 10.99 -38.83 9.14
N LEU A 121 12.17 -38.89 8.52
CA LEU A 121 12.32 -39.23 7.10
C LEU A 121 11.74 -40.60 6.71
N ASN A 122 11.69 -41.55 7.65
CA ASN A 122 11.09 -42.86 7.44
C ASN A 122 9.57 -42.83 7.18
N LYS A 123 8.90 -41.68 7.40
CA LYS A 123 7.52 -41.43 6.96
C LYS A 123 7.41 -41.26 5.44
N LEU A 124 8.53 -41.14 4.73
CA LEU A 124 8.59 -40.96 3.28
C LEU A 124 9.22 -42.17 2.59
N ASP A 125 8.82 -42.41 1.35
CA ASP A 125 9.54 -43.33 0.48
C ASP A 125 10.94 -42.78 0.11
N PHE A 126 11.80 -43.63 -0.43
CA PHE A 126 13.19 -43.28 -0.71
C PHE A 126 13.34 -42.08 -1.66
N ILE A 127 12.46 -41.96 -2.66
CA ILE A 127 12.51 -40.87 -3.64
C ILE A 127 12.14 -39.54 -2.96
N ALA A 128 11.09 -39.56 -2.14
CA ALA A 128 10.65 -38.41 -1.35
C ALA A 128 11.69 -38.00 -0.30
N GLN A 129 12.42 -38.95 0.30
CA GLN A 129 13.54 -38.63 1.20
C GLN A 129 14.65 -37.88 0.48
N GLN A 130 15.08 -38.37 -0.70
CA GLN A 130 16.08 -37.70 -1.52
C GLN A 130 15.61 -36.28 -1.90
N LYS A 131 14.37 -36.15 -2.39
CA LYS A 131 13.79 -34.85 -2.74
C LYS A 131 13.77 -33.89 -1.55
N PHE A 132 13.41 -34.35 -0.36
CA PHE A 132 13.39 -33.52 0.85
C PHE A 132 14.78 -32.97 1.21
N GLN A 133 15.82 -33.79 1.01
CA GLN A 133 17.21 -33.41 1.26
C GLN A 133 17.74 -32.42 0.20
N GLU A 134 17.35 -32.58 -1.07
CA GLU A 134 17.75 -31.70 -2.17
C GLU A 134 17.15 -30.28 -2.06
N ILE A 135 15.98 -30.12 -1.45
CA ILE A 135 15.36 -28.80 -1.27
C ILE A 135 16.27 -27.94 -0.36
N PRO A 136 16.76 -26.77 -0.82
CA PRO A 136 17.65 -25.94 -0.03
C PRO A 136 16.90 -25.20 1.08
N THR A 137 17.64 -24.76 2.10
CA THR A 137 17.16 -23.75 3.05
C THR A 137 17.62 -22.38 2.57
N LEU A 138 16.68 -21.60 2.05
CA LEU A 138 16.89 -20.23 1.56
C LEU A 138 16.42 -19.18 2.57
N SER A 139 15.61 -19.60 3.55
CA SER A 139 14.88 -18.71 4.43
C SER A 139 15.77 -17.87 5.36
N GLN A 140 15.39 -16.60 5.57
CA GLN A 140 15.99 -15.73 6.58
C GLN A 140 14.92 -15.09 7.47
N PHE A 141 15.12 -15.05 8.78
CA PHE A 141 14.11 -14.57 9.74
C PHE A 141 14.49 -13.23 10.41
N ASN A 142 15.32 -12.43 9.76
CA ASN A 142 15.60 -11.05 10.19
C ASN A 142 14.57 -10.10 9.56
N TYR A 143 13.33 -10.14 10.04
CA TYR A 143 12.20 -9.52 9.36
C TYR A 143 12.29 -7.99 9.28
N LEU A 144 12.88 -7.32 10.28
CA LEU A 144 13.11 -5.86 10.27
C LEU A 144 14.48 -5.45 9.71
N ASN A 145 15.28 -6.40 9.24
CA ASN A 145 16.63 -6.16 8.76
C ASN A 145 17.48 -5.37 9.78
N THR A 146 17.51 -5.85 11.03
CA THR A 146 18.26 -5.25 12.15
C THR A 146 19.55 -6.04 12.46
N PRO A 147 20.69 -5.40 12.74
CA PRO A 147 21.93 -6.13 13.06
C PRO A 147 21.86 -6.94 14.36
N ASN A 148 21.13 -6.44 15.36
CA ASN A 148 20.97 -7.05 16.68
C ASN A 148 19.89 -8.14 16.73
N LYS A 149 19.24 -8.46 15.60
CA LYS A 149 18.08 -9.35 15.49
C LYS A 149 16.88 -8.94 16.36
N GLU A 150 16.82 -7.69 16.81
CA GLU A 150 15.65 -7.17 17.49
C GLU A 150 14.50 -7.02 16.48
N GLN A 151 13.36 -7.64 16.81
CA GLN A 151 12.18 -7.69 15.95
C GLN A 151 11.03 -6.98 16.66
N LYS A 152 11.26 -5.72 17.04
CA LYS A 152 10.28 -4.85 17.70
C LYS A 152 10.01 -3.61 16.87
N ILE A 153 8.78 -3.12 16.95
CA ILE A 153 8.36 -1.87 16.34
C ILE A 153 8.03 -0.89 17.47
N TYR A 154 8.61 0.30 17.38
CA TYR A 154 8.36 1.41 18.29
C TYR A 154 7.42 2.39 17.61
N THR A 155 6.34 2.72 18.31
CA THR A 155 5.30 3.62 17.82
C THR A 155 5.33 4.93 18.62
N TYR A 156 5.18 6.04 17.91
CA TYR A 156 5.23 7.40 18.43
C TYR A 156 4.01 8.21 17.98
N ASN A 157 3.59 9.17 18.81
CA ASN A 157 2.57 10.14 18.42
C ASN A 157 3.10 11.11 17.36
N LYS A 158 2.20 11.84 16.69
CA LYS A 158 2.58 12.82 15.64
C LYS A 158 3.44 13.98 16.14
N ASN A 159 3.45 14.23 17.45
CA ASN A 159 4.33 15.21 18.10
C ASN A 159 5.70 14.61 18.53
N GLY A 160 5.95 13.35 18.17
CA GLY A 160 7.19 12.64 18.46
C GLY A 160 7.31 12.01 19.85
N SER A 161 6.28 12.09 20.70
CA SER A 161 6.31 11.41 22.00
C SER A 161 6.15 9.89 21.84
N PHE A 162 6.91 9.12 22.62
CA PHE A 162 6.80 7.66 22.66
C PHE A 162 5.39 7.23 23.04
N LYS A 163 4.84 6.25 22.33
CA LYS A 163 3.50 5.71 22.56
C LYS A 163 3.55 4.29 23.12
N CYS A 164 4.21 3.38 22.41
CA CYS A 164 4.35 1.97 22.82
C CYS A 164 5.45 1.26 22.02
N GLU A 165 5.90 0.12 22.54
CA GLU A 165 6.65 -0.88 21.79
C GLU A 165 5.77 -2.10 21.53
N GLU A 166 5.90 -2.71 20.37
CA GLU A 166 5.12 -3.85 19.91
C GLU A 166 6.07 -4.93 19.36
N THR A 167 5.78 -6.18 19.69
CA THR A 167 6.32 -7.36 18.99
C THR A 167 5.71 -7.45 17.58
N LEU A 168 6.33 -8.25 16.69
CA LEU A 168 5.74 -8.46 15.37
C LEU A 168 4.37 -9.16 15.44
N ASP A 169 4.16 -10.06 16.40
CA ASP A 169 2.86 -10.70 16.61
C ASP A 169 1.76 -9.70 17.00
N GLU A 170 2.07 -8.74 17.87
CA GLU A 170 1.14 -7.67 18.23
C GLU A 170 0.85 -6.75 17.04
N PHE A 171 1.89 -6.39 16.28
CA PHE A 171 1.77 -5.55 15.08
C PHE A 171 0.90 -6.21 13.99
N PHE A 172 0.93 -7.53 13.88
CA PHE A 172 0.12 -8.34 12.94
C PHE A 172 -1.06 -9.04 13.61
N SER A 173 -1.56 -8.54 14.74
CA SER A 173 -2.67 -9.15 15.50
C SER A 173 -3.98 -9.28 14.70
N ASP A 174 -4.24 -8.35 13.76
CA ASP A 174 -5.37 -8.40 12.83
C ASP A 174 -5.11 -9.25 11.56
N GLY A 175 -3.97 -9.97 11.52
CA GLY A 175 -3.53 -10.75 10.37
C GLY A 175 -2.77 -9.93 9.32
N ILE A 176 -2.66 -10.47 8.10
CA ILE A 176 -1.95 -9.81 7.00
C ILE A 176 -2.94 -8.99 6.18
N ASN A 177 -2.83 -7.65 6.24
CA ASN A 177 -3.50 -6.75 5.31
C ASN A 177 -2.50 -5.88 4.53
N LYS A 178 -2.93 -5.38 3.36
CA LYS A 178 -2.08 -4.63 2.43
C LYS A 178 -1.39 -3.43 3.11
N ARG A 179 -2.14 -2.67 3.90
CA ARG A 179 -1.66 -1.45 4.58
C ARG A 179 -0.56 -1.75 5.60
N GLN A 180 -0.74 -2.80 6.40
CA GLN A 180 0.25 -3.27 7.37
C GLN A 180 1.50 -3.80 6.69
N ILE A 181 1.36 -4.55 5.59
CA ILE A 181 2.52 -5.03 4.81
C ILE A 181 3.32 -3.89 4.20
N GLU A 182 2.67 -2.88 3.64
CA GLU A 182 3.35 -1.69 3.12
C GLU A 182 4.08 -0.91 4.23
N LEU A 183 3.44 -0.75 5.39
CA LEU A 183 4.07 -0.12 6.56
C LEU A 183 5.29 -0.94 7.03
N PHE A 184 5.11 -2.25 7.17
CA PHE A 184 6.15 -3.17 7.60
C PHE A 184 7.36 -3.15 6.66
N LYS A 185 7.11 -3.17 5.34
CA LYS A 185 8.12 -3.03 4.31
C LYS A 185 8.88 -1.70 4.45
N ALA A 186 8.16 -0.59 4.61
CA ALA A 186 8.76 0.72 4.78
C ALA A 186 9.67 0.79 6.03
N ILE A 187 9.22 0.24 7.16
CA ILE A 187 10.01 0.18 8.41
C ILE A 187 11.26 -0.70 8.22
N ARG A 188 11.10 -1.89 7.61
CA ARG A 188 12.21 -2.83 7.36
C ARG A 188 13.31 -2.21 6.51
N GLU A 189 12.93 -1.59 5.39
CA GLU A 189 13.85 -1.12 4.35
C GLU A 189 14.54 0.21 4.69
N ASN A 190 14.17 0.87 5.79
CA ASN A 190 14.67 2.19 6.14
C ASN A 190 15.13 2.25 7.60
N ASN A 191 16.14 3.07 7.87
CA ASN A 191 16.66 3.29 9.22
C ASN A 191 16.08 4.53 9.89
N PHE A 192 15.36 5.37 9.15
CA PHE A 192 14.70 6.57 9.66
C PHE A 192 13.25 6.28 10.02
N PRO A 193 12.65 7.09 10.92
CA PRO A 193 11.25 6.95 11.27
C PRO A 193 10.32 7.06 10.05
N VAL A 194 9.30 6.20 10.02
CA VAL A 194 8.27 6.14 8.97
C VAL A 194 7.01 6.81 9.47
N TYR A 195 6.62 7.89 8.82
CA TYR A 195 5.50 8.74 9.18
C TYR A 195 4.22 8.22 8.54
N SER A 196 3.17 7.99 9.32
CA SER A 196 1.85 7.56 8.87
C SER A 196 0.78 8.12 9.82
N ASN A 197 -0.25 7.33 10.18
CA ASN A 197 -1.19 7.71 11.24
C ASN A 197 -0.47 7.99 12.58
N TRP A 198 0.58 7.21 12.83
CA TRP A 198 1.59 7.39 13.87
C TRP A 198 2.96 7.40 13.21
N ILE A 199 4.00 7.66 13.99
CA ILE A 199 5.39 7.54 13.52
C ILE A 199 5.92 6.20 14.03
N TYR A 200 6.56 5.44 13.15
CA TYR A 200 7.04 4.09 13.43
C TYR A 200 8.54 3.97 13.22
N SER A 201 9.19 3.14 14.02
CA SER A 201 10.62 2.88 13.91
C SER A 201 10.96 1.46 14.33
N LYS A 202 12.03 0.91 13.74
CA LYS A 202 12.68 -0.32 14.21
C LYS A 202 13.81 -0.07 15.23
N GLN A 203 14.10 1.19 15.53
CA GLN A 203 15.05 1.65 16.54
C GLN A 203 14.32 2.46 17.61
N PHE A 204 14.73 2.29 18.86
CA PHE A 204 14.17 3.06 19.97
C PHE A 204 14.74 4.48 20.03
N PHE A 205 13.85 5.43 20.21
CA PHE A 205 14.09 6.83 20.53
C PHE A 205 13.29 7.20 21.78
N GLU A 206 13.88 7.93 22.72
CA GLU A 206 13.16 8.42 23.90
C GLU A 206 12.09 9.45 23.51
N LYS A 207 12.45 10.35 22.59
CA LYS A 207 11.57 11.33 21.97
C LYS A 207 12.09 11.66 20.58
N LEU A 208 11.20 11.76 19.60
CA LEU A 208 11.51 12.24 18.26
C LEU A 208 11.23 13.74 18.16
N TYR A 209 12.13 14.50 17.55
CA TYR A 209 11.83 15.85 17.12
C TYR A 209 11.05 15.82 15.81
N VAL A 210 9.84 16.38 15.83
CA VAL A 210 8.91 16.41 14.68
C VAL A 210 8.42 17.84 14.50
N SER A 211 8.61 18.40 13.31
CA SER A 211 8.04 19.69 12.96
C SER A 211 6.53 19.54 12.75
N ASP A 212 5.74 20.33 13.46
CA ASP A 212 4.29 20.42 13.32
C ASP A 212 3.83 21.16 12.05
N LYS A 213 4.78 21.79 11.33
CA LYS A 213 4.53 22.61 10.14
C LYS A 213 4.67 21.81 8.84
N ILE A 214 5.40 20.69 8.86
CA ILE A 214 5.58 19.84 7.68
C ILE A 214 4.33 18.98 7.47
N PRO A 215 3.63 19.10 6.33
CA PRO A 215 2.37 18.39 6.12
C PRO A 215 2.60 16.96 5.57
N PHE A 216 3.35 16.14 6.30
CA PHE A 216 3.79 14.81 5.87
C PHE A 216 2.66 13.88 5.41
N ALA A 217 2.98 13.00 4.47
CA ALA A 217 2.07 11.99 3.90
C ALA A 217 2.21 10.63 4.59
N GLN A 218 1.33 9.69 4.24
CA GLN A 218 1.48 8.30 4.69
C GLN A 218 2.75 7.67 4.11
N TYR A 219 3.49 6.97 4.97
CA TYR A 219 4.77 6.31 4.69
C TYR A 219 5.90 7.24 4.28
N ASP A 220 5.85 8.52 4.64
CA ASP A 220 6.97 9.41 4.43
C ASP A 220 8.12 9.04 5.36
N ILE A 221 9.33 9.24 4.89
CA ILE A 221 10.55 8.85 5.59
C ILE A 221 11.30 10.13 5.84
N ILE A 222 11.35 10.54 7.10
CA ILE A 222 11.86 11.85 7.48
C ILE A 222 12.91 11.64 8.55
N ASP A 223 14.12 12.10 8.27
CA ASP A 223 15.17 12.15 9.26
C ASP A 223 14.91 13.31 10.25
N GLU A 224 15.36 13.13 11.49
CA GLU A 224 15.16 14.12 12.55
C GLU A 224 15.88 15.45 12.24
N GLN A 225 17.05 15.37 11.61
CA GLN A 225 17.84 16.53 11.24
C GLN A 225 17.12 17.42 10.22
N PHE A 226 16.32 16.84 9.33
CA PHE A 226 15.51 17.55 8.35
C PHE A 226 14.40 18.33 9.03
N ASN A 227 13.76 17.77 10.06
CA ASN A 227 12.78 18.50 10.86
C ASN A 227 13.43 19.72 11.55
N LEU A 228 14.58 19.52 12.19
CA LEU A 228 15.33 20.60 12.85
C LEU A 228 15.76 21.70 11.87
N ASN A 229 16.28 21.30 10.71
CA ASN A 229 16.69 22.24 9.66
C ASN A 229 15.49 23.00 9.10
N PHE A 230 14.35 22.32 8.93
CA PHE A 230 13.12 22.94 8.47
C PHE A 230 12.64 24.01 9.44
N ASP A 231 12.48 23.70 10.73
CA ASP A 231 12.02 24.68 11.72
C ASP A 231 13.01 25.84 11.85
N LYS A 232 14.33 25.57 11.79
CA LYS A 232 15.36 26.61 11.80
C LYS A 232 15.25 27.58 10.62
N GLU A 233 14.99 27.09 9.40
CA GLU A 233 14.79 27.95 8.22
C GLU A 233 13.41 28.61 8.21
N PHE A 234 12.41 27.95 8.80
CA PHE A 234 11.07 28.51 8.99
C PHE A 234 11.08 29.77 9.86
N GLU A 235 11.88 29.82 10.92
CA GLU A 235 11.99 31.03 11.75
C GLU A 235 12.74 32.18 11.05
N LYS A 236 13.60 31.88 10.07
CA LYS A 236 14.45 32.88 9.41
C LYS A 236 13.86 33.49 8.15
N SER A 237 13.15 32.69 7.36
CA SER A 237 12.77 33.08 6.00
C SER A 237 11.33 32.70 5.66
N LEU A 238 10.66 33.63 4.98
CA LEU A 238 9.36 33.39 4.34
C LEU A 238 9.49 32.64 3.01
N LYS A 239 10.70 32.50 2.45
CA LYS A 239 10.93 31.78 1.18
C LYS A 239 12.18 30.91 1.26
N PHE A 240 12.02 29.59 1.12
CA PHE A 240 13.13 28.63 1.08
C PHE A 240 12.69 27.30 0.48
N ASN A 241 13.67 26.46 0.11
CA ASN A 241 13.45 25.08 -0.31
C ASN A 241 14.46 24.17 0.41
N LEU A 242 13.98 23.08 0.99
CA LEU A 242 14.79 22.03 1.59
C LEU A 242 14.49 20.68 0.93
N LYS A 243 15.54 19.87 0.75
CA LYS A 243 15.46 18.52 0.18
C LYS A 243 16.05 17.51 1.16
N SER A 244 15.36 16.39 1.37
CA SER A 244 15.89 15.24 2.11
C SER A 244 16.27 14.15 1.12
N ASN A 245 17.55 13.78 1.13
CA ASN A 245 18.09 12.67 0.35
C ASN A 245 18.44 11.54 1.32
N ILE A 246 17.91 10.35 1.08
CA ILE A 246 18.16 9.16 1.90
C ILE A 246 18.72 8.09 0.98
N ASN A 247 19.90 7.55 1.31
CA ASN A 247 20.60 6.55 0.52
C ASN A 247 20.78 6.94 -0.96
N GLY A 248 21.06 8.22 -1.22
CA GLY A 248 21.25 8.74 -2.59
C GLY A 248 19.97 9.02 -3.37
N VAL A 249 18.79 8.76 -2.81
CA VAL A 249 17.50 9.01 -3.44
C VAL A 249 16.84 10.24 -2.81
N LEU A 250 16.34 11.17 -3.62
CA LEU A 250 15.50 12.27 -3.15
C LEU A 250 14.20 11.69 -2.60
N ARG A 251 13.95 11.84 -1.30
CA ARG A 251 12.75 11.34 -0.64
C ARG A 251 11.69 12.41 -0.47
N MET A 252 12.14 13.65 -0.32
CA MET A 252 11.26 14.75 0.00
C MET A 252 11.86 16.08 -0.45
N SER A 253 11.00 16.97 -0.93
CA SER A 253 11.28 18.39 -1.10
C SER A 253 10.16 19.17 -0.40
N VAL A 254 10.55 20.14 0.43
CA VAL A 254 9.62 21.08 1.06
C VAL A 254 10.01 22.48 0.63
N GLU A 255 9.07 23.19 0.04
CA GLU A 255 9.23 24.58 -0.35
C GLU A 255 8.27 25.45 0.45
N ARG A 256 8.78 26.54 1.03
CA ARG A 256 7.96 27.59 1.63
C ARG A 256 7.98 28.82 0.72
N ASN A 257 6.80 29.39 0.51
CA ASN A 257 6.64 30.73 -0.04
C ASN A 257 5.55 31.48 0.75
N ASN A 258 5.96 32.50 1.49
CA ASN A 258 5.14 33.22 2.46
C ASN A 258 4.46 32.28 3.47
N ASN A 259 3.13 32.21 3.40
CA ASN A 259 2.29 31.39 4.28
C ASN A 259 1.95 30.02 3.69
N THR A 260 2.49 29.71 2.50
CA THR A 260 2.25 28.45 1.79
C THR A 260 3.45 27.53 1.91
N ILE A 261 3.19 26.27 2.27
CA ILE A 261 4.17 25.19 2.28
C ILE A 261 3.76 24.17 1.23
N THR A 262 4.68 23.81 0.35
CA THR A 262 4.51 22.76 -0.66
C THR A 262 5.40 21.59 -0.30
N LEU A 263 4.81 20.42 -0.10
CA LEU A 263 5.51 19.14 0.11
C LEU A 263 5.42 18.32 -1.18
N THR A 264 6.55 17.78 -1.62
CA THR A 264 6.60 16.70 -2.61
C THR A 264 7.41 15.55 -2.03
N SER A 265 6.86 14.33 -1.99
CA SER A 265 7.58 13.12 -1.58
C SER A 265 7.67 12.11 -2.72
N TYR A 266 8.65 11.21 -2.61
CA TYR A 266 9.05 10.30 -3.69
C TYR A 266 9.24 8.86 -3.19
N TYR A 267 8.99 7.90 -4.07
CA TYR A 267 9.25 6.48 -3.86
C TYR A 267 10.75 6.15 -3.90
N PRO A 268 11.18 4.96 -3.44
CA PRO A 268 12.57 4.53 -3.58
C PRO A 268 13.03 4.46 -5.04
N SER A 269 12.09 4.21 -5.97
CA SER A 269 12.30 4.27 -7.42
C SER A 269 12.64 5.67 -7.95
N GLY A 270 12.42 6.73 -7.17
CA GLY A 270 12.53 8.13 -7.60
C GLY A 270 11.24 8.71 -8.19
N ASN A 271 10.22 7.88 -8.46
CA ASN A 271 8.93 8.36 -8.93
C ASN A 271 8.23 9.20 -7.84
N LYS A 272 7.46 10.21 -8.27
CA LYS A 272 6.64 11.01 -7.36
C LYS A 272 5.67 10.09 -6.62
N LYS A 273 5.46 10.37 -5.34
CA LYS A 273 4.59 9.61 -4.45
C LYS A 273 3.47 10.48 -3.93
N TYR A 274 3.79 11.69 -3.49
CA TYR A 274 2.84 12.59 -2.86
C TYR A 274 3.15 14.05 -3.17
N PHE A 275 2.11 14.86 -3.25
CA PHE A 275 2.20 16.29 -3.41
C PHE A 275 1.08 16.95 -2.63
N LYS A 276 1.41 17.96 -1.82
CA LYS A 276 0.42 18.70 -1.04
C LYS A 276 0.86 20.13 -0.81
N LYS A 277 -0.10 21.04 -0.91
CA LYS A 277 0.06 22.42 -0.46
C LYS A 277 -0.73 22.66 0.81
N THR A 278 -0.15 23.42 1.73
CA THR A 278 -0.85 23.95 2.90
C THR A 278 -0.67 25.47 2.98
N LYS A 279 -1.68 26.17 3.50
CA LYS A 279 -1.61 27.60 3.82
C LYS A 279 -2.02 27.77 5.28
N LYS A 280 -1.15 28.37 6.11
CA LYS A 280 -1.36 28.48 7.57
C LYS A 280 -1.72 27.13 8.23
N GLY A 281 -1.02 26.06 7.84
CA GLY A 281 -1.21 24.71 8.37
C GLY A 281 -2.44 23.94 7.85
N LYS A 282 -3.30 24.55 7.03
CA LYS A 282 -4.49 23.89 6.45
C LYS A 282 -4.26 23.48 4.99
N PRO A 283 -4.85 22.37 4.50
CA PRO A 283 -4.79 21.98 3.09
C PRO A 283 -5.22 23.12 2.15
N PHE A 284 -4.48 23.35 1.06
CA PHE A 284 -4.70 24.49 0.17
C PHE A 284 -4.62 24.09 -1.31
N LYS A 285 -5.64 24.43 -2.09
CA LYS A 285 -5.76 24.21 -3.55
C LYS A 285 -5.75 22.74 -4.01
N ILE A 286 -4.70 21.97 -3.76
CA ILE A 286 -4.52 20.66 -4.38
C ILE A 286 -3.66 19.68 -3.55
N THR A 287 -4.04 18.42 -3.60
CA THR A 287 -3.28 17.25 -3.15
C THR A 287 -3.27 16.20 -4.25
N CYS A 288 -2.13 15.58 -4.51
CA CYS A 288 -2.00 14.47 -5.45
C CYS A 288 -1.22 13.32 -4.83
N GLU A 289 -1.61 12.10 -5.18
CA GLU A 289 -0.93 10.86 -4.84
C GLU A 289 -0.69 10.05 -6.12
N TRP A 290 0.40 9.31 -6.16
CA TRP A 290 0.79 8.49 -7.31
C TRP A 290 1.04 7.05 -6.88
N TYR A 291 0.84 6.11 -7.79
CA TYR A 291 1.39 4.77 -7.70
C TYR A 291 2.89 4.76 -8.00
N GLU A 292 3.59 3.71 -7.58
CA GLU A 292 5.03 3.59 -7.82
C GLU A 292 5.38 3.48 -9.32
N ASN A 293 4.42 3.08 -10.17
CA ASN A 293 4.58 3.08 -11.63
C ASN A 293 4.49 4.49 -12.27
N GLY A 294 4.22 5.54 -11.49
CA GLY A 294 4.14 6.93 -11.95
C GLY A 294 2.74 7.40 -12.36
N ASN A 295 1.74 6.51 -12.42
CA ASN A 295 0.36 6.91 -12.65
C ASN A 295 -0.22 7.59 -11.40
N LEU A 296 -1.11 8.56 -11.59
CA LEU A 296 -1.89 9.12 -10.48
C LEU A 296 -2.71 8.02 -9.82
N SER A 297 -2.81 8.07 -8.49
CA SER A 297 -3.74 7.25 -7.71
C SER A 297 -4.87 8.10 -7.14
N VAL A 298 -4.56 9.34 -6.74
CA VAL A 298 -5.54 10.31 -6.22
C VAL A 298 -5.18 11.72 -6.70
N LYS A 299 -6.20 12.49 -7.09
CA LYS A 299 -6.13 13.95 -7.24
C LYS A 299 -7.28 14.56 -6.47
N GLU A 300 -6.99 15.45 -5.53
CA GLU A 300 -7.97 16.19 -4.75
C GLU A 300 -7.76 17.69 -4.89
N GLU A 301 -8.79 18.41 -5.32
CA GLU A 301 -8.79 19.85 -5.55
C GLU A 301 -9.76 20.50 -4.56
N LEU A 302 -9.27 21.48 -3.80
CA LEU A 302 -9.99 22.18 -2.73
C LEU A 302 -10.45 23.56 -3.19
N LYS A 303 -11.72 23.90 -2.94
CA LYS A 303 -12.27 25.25 -3.08
C LYS A 303 -12.17 26.00 -1.74
N ASP A 304 -12.13 27.33 -1.77
CA ASP A 304 -11.72 28.25 -0.68
C ASP A 304 -12.29 27.96 0.73
N SER A 305 -13.44 27.31 0.83
CA SER A 305 -14.10 26.97 2.11
C SER A 305 -13.55 25.71 2.81
N HIS A 306 -12.53 25.02 2.27
CA HIS A 306 -11.93 23.77 2.78
C HIS A 306 -12.90 22.58 2.94
N ASN A 307 -14.21 22.79 2.74
CA ASN A 307 -15.26 21.79 2.85
C ASN A 307 -15.78 21.33 1.47
N GLU A 308 -15.39 22.05 0.42
CA GLU A 308 -15.78 21.77 -0.96
C GLU A 308 -14.55 21.28 -1.72
N TYR A 309 -14.66 20.08 -2.28
CA TYR A 309 -13.57 19.45 -2.98
C TYR A 309 -14.05 18.63 -4.18
N ILE A 310 -13.15 18.44 -5.14
CA ILE A 310 -13.28 17.43 -6.18
C ILE A 310 -12.17 16.42 -5.94
N ARG A 311 -12.54 15.16 -5.72
CA ARG A 311 -11.59 14.05 -5.58
C ARG A 311 -11.78 13.07 -6.72
N THR A 312 -10.70 12.76 -7.44
CA THR A 312 -10.65 11.71 -8.44
C THR A 312 -9.67 10.63 -7.97
N THR A 313 -10.10 9.37 -7.94
CA THR A 313 -9.22 8.21 -7.76
C THR A 313 -9.03 7.49 -9.09
N TYR A 314 -7.91 6.79 -9.20
CA TYR A 314 -7.49 6.13 -10.44
C TYR A 314 -7.06 4.70 -10.13
N TYR A 315 -7.25 3.82 -11.10
CA TYR A 315 -6.63 2.50 -11.11
C TYR A 315 -5.13 2.61 -11.45
N GLU A 316 -4.38 1.57 -11.11
CA GLU A 316 -2.93 1.50 -11.39
C GLU A 316 -2.62 1.54 -12.90
N ASN A 317 -3.57 1.16 -13.76
CA ASN A 317 -3.46 1.30 -15.21
C ASN A 317 -3.67 2.73 -15.74
N GLY A 318 -3.96 3.70 -14.86
CA GLY A 318 -4.15 5.11 -15.19
C GLY A 318 -5.61 5.51 -15.49
N ASN A 319 -6.52 4.55 -15.64
CA ASN A 319 -7.94 4.85 -15.85
C ASN A 319 -8.56 5.40 -14.55
N LYS A 320 -9.55 6.29 -14.68
CA LYS A 320 -10.32 6.76 -13.52
C LYS A 320 -11.03 5.58 -12.86
N GLU A 321 -11.03 5.57 -11.54
CA GLU A 321 -11.80 4.63 -10.73
C GLU A 321 -13.04 5.32 -10.19
N SER A 322 -12.90 6.50 -9.59
CA SER A 322 -14.04 7.26 -9.07
C SER A 322 -13.80 8.75 -9.10
N LYS A 323 -14.88 9.52 -9.15
CA LYS A 323 -14.85 10.98 -9.06
C LYS A 323 -16.00 11.44 -8.18
N ILE A 324 -15.66 12.22 -7.16
CA ILE A 324 -16.61 12.79 -6.20
C ILE A 324 -16.43 14.30 -6.21
N SER A 325 -17.52 15.02 -6.37
CA SER A 325 -17.57 16.46 -6.18
C SER A 325 -18.50 16.76 -5.02
N THR A 326 -18.00 17.49 -4.02
CA THR A 326 -18.81 17.98 -2.89
C THR A 326 -19.17 19.46 -3.03
N LEU A 327 -18.78 20.07 -4.16
CA LEU A 327 -19.12 21.46 -4.49
C LEU A 327 -20.62 21.67 -4.35
N LYS A 328 -21.04 22.73 -3.64
CA LYS A 328 -22.46 22.96 -3.35
C LYS A 328 -23.31 23.08 -4.62
N GLU A 329 -22.73 23.66 -5.66
CA GLU A 329 -23.36 23.91 -6.97
C GLU A 329 -23.33 22.68 -7.88
N ASN A 330 -22.50 21.68 -7.59
CA ASN A 330 -22.26 20.56 -8.51
C ASN A 330 -21.85 19.30 -7.75
N ARG A 331 -22.71 18.80 -6.87
CA ARG A 331 -22.46 17.52 -6.18
C ARG A 331 -22.59 16.38 -7.17
N SER A 332 -21.55 15.60 -7.31
CA SER A 332 -21.54 14.49 -8.27
C SER A 332 -20.80 13.28 -7.71
N TYR A 333 -21.22 12.11 -8.16
CA TYR A 333 -20.52 10.85 -7.90
C TYR A 333 -20.50 10.05 -9.21
N GLU A 334 -19.32 9.64 -9.62
CA GLU A 334 -19.10 8.78 -10.76
C GLU A 334 -18.09 7.70 -10.38
N ARG A 335 -18.27 6.50 -10.94
CA ARG A 335 -17.36 5.36 -10.79
C ARG A 335 -17.22 4.65 -12.13
N TRP A 336 -16.05 4.10 -12.40
CA TRP A 336 -15.72 3.37 -13.62
C TRP A 336 -15.12 2.01 -13.30
N PHE A 337 -15.26 1.07 -14.22
CA PHE A 337 -14.53 -0.20 -14.24
C PHE A 337 -13.07 0.03 -14.67
N PRO A 338 -12.17 -0.94 -14.40
CA PRO A 338 -10.76 -0.85 -14.84
C PRO A 338 -10.56 -0.67 -16.35
N ASN A 339 -11.52 -1.10 -17.17
CA ASN A 339 -11.51 -0.92 -18.63
C ASN A 339 -11.91 0.50 -19.09
N GLY A 340 -12.26 1.39 -18.15
CA GLY A 340 -12.66 2.78 -18.43
C GLY A 340 -14.15 2.97 -18.71
N VAL A 341 -14.95 1.89 -18.75
CA VAL A 341 -16.40 1.97 -18.88
C VAL A 341 -17.00 2.45 -17.56
N LYS A 342 -17.96 3.37 -17.62
CA LYS A 342 -18.65 3.90 -16.43
C LYS A 342 -19.41 2.75 -15.75
N GLU A 343 -19.22 2.58 -14.45
CA GLU A 343 -19.89 1.58 -13.60
C GLU A 343 -21.13 2.20 -12.95
N VAL A 344 -20.99 3.42 -12.42
CA VAL A 344 -22.05 4.16 -11.73
C VAL A 344 -21.95 5.64 -12.02
N GLU A 345 -23.09 6.31 -12.15
CA GLU A 345 -23.19 7.77 -12.02
C GLU A 345 -24.40 8.19 -11.20
N PHE A 346 -24.26 9.28 -10.47
CA PHE A 346 -25.37 9.98 -9.85
C PHE A 346 -25.95 10.99 -10.83
N ILE A 347 -27.25 10.88 -11.10
CA ILE A 347 -28.00 11.85 -11.89
C ILE A 347 -29.04 12.51 -10.99
N GLU A 348 -28.98 13.84 -10.89
CA GLU A 348 -29.93 14.61 -10.10
C GLU A 348 -31.38 14.35 -10.55
N GLY A 349 -32.27 14.15 -9.58
CA GLY A 349 -33.68 13.80 -9.84
C GLY A 349 -33.93 12.34 -10.23
N ILE A 350 -32.91 11.56 -10.60
CA ILE A 350 -33.04 10.13 -10.93
C ILE A 350 -32.49 9.24 -9.81
N GLY A 351 -31.30 9.55 -9.28
CA GLY A 351 -30.56 8.70 -8.34
C GLY A 351 -29.33 8.08 -9.00
N TYR A 352 -28.93 6.88 -8.55
CA TYR A 352 -27.74 6.20 -9.08
C TYR A 352 -28.10 5.30 -10.26
N VAL A 353 -27.43 5.49 -11.38
CA VAL A 353 -27.57 4.65 -12.58
C VAL A 353 -26.35 3.75 -12.68
N HIS A 354 -26.59 2.45 -12.80
CA HIS A 354 -25.54 1.43 -12.89
C HIS A 354 -25.47 0.83 -14.29
N TYR A 355 -24.25 0.48 -14.69
CA TYR A 355 -23.93 -0.08 -15.99
C TYR A 355 -23.12 -1.38 -15.83
N ASP A 356 -23.15 -2.26 -16.84
CA ASP A 356 -22.20 -3.37 -16.95
C ASP A 356 -20.90 -2.95 -17.63
N GLU A 357 -19.94 -3.88 -17.74
CA GLU A 357 -18.63 -3.64 -18.36
C GLU A 357 -18.71 -3.34 -19.87
N GLN A 358 -19.87 -3.54 -20.51
CA GLN A 358 -20.14 -3.18 -21.91
C GLN A 358 -20.81 -1.81 -22.04
N GLY A 359 -21.15 -1.15 -20.91
CA GLY A 359 -21.79 0.15 -20.88
C GLY A 359 -23.31 0.09 -21.01
N ILE A 360 -23.91 -1.10 -20.85
CA ILE A 360 -25.36 -1.28 -20.89
C ILE A 360 -25.93 -0.98 -19.50
N LYS A 361 -26.98 -0.17 -19.43
CA LYS A 361 -27.68 0.14 -18.17
C LYS A 361 -28.28 -1.14 -17.57
N THR A 362 -27.93 -1.43 -16.31
CA THR A 362 -28.35 -2.64 -15.62
C THR A 362 -29.41 -2.38 -14.54
N ARG A 363 -29.26 -1.30 -13.76
CA ARG A 363 -30.21 -0.92 -12.71
C ARG A 363 -30.20 0.57 -12.42
N ILE A 364 -31.30 1.06 -11.85
CA ILE A 364 -31.43 2.42 -11.33
C ILE A 364 -31.83 2.32 -9.85
N GLU A 365 -31.04 2.91 -8.97
CA GLU A 365 -31.35 3.07 -7.55
C GLU A 365 -31.93 4.47 -7.35
N GLY A 366 -33.26 4.55 -7.32
CA GLY A 366 -33.99 5.80 -7.18
C GLY A 366 -33.77 6.47 -5.82
N LEU A 367 -34.00 7.78 -5.76
CA LEU A 367 -34.03 8.57 -4.53
C LEU A 367 -35.25 8.18 -3.67
N ASN A 368 -35.21 7.01 -3.02
CA ASN A 368 -36.23 6.68 -2.02
C ASN A 368 -36.09 7.64 -0.84
N ASN A 369 -37.22 8.20 -0.37
CA ASN A 369 -37.34 9.06 0.81
C ASN A 369 -36.66 8.42 2.04
N VAL A 370 -35.36 8.64 2.21
CA VAL A 370 -34.65 8.38 3.45
C VAL A 370 -34.39 9.73 4.09
N SER A 371 -35.32 10.08 4.96
CA SER A 371 -35.13 11.01 6.07
C SER A 371 -33.90 10.60 6.90
N TYR A 372 -32.70 11.03 6.53
CA TYR A 372 -31.51 11.03 7.40
C TYR A 372 -30.59 12.23 7.11
N TYR A 373 -31.17 13.40 6.81
CA TYR A 373 -30.53 14.69 7.00
C TYR A 373 -31.16 15.40 8.20
N LYS A 374 -30.77 14.99 9.42
CA LYS A 374 -30.81 15.86 10.58
C LYS A 374 -29.77 15.43 11.60
N LYS A 375 -29.09 16.45 12.14
CA LYS A 375 -28.14 16.46 13.27
C LYS A 375 -26.66 16.14 12.94
N ASN A 376 -25.92 17.20 12.61
CA ASN A 376 -25.04 17.84 13.60
C ASN A 376 -24.63 19.24 13.12
N GLN A 377 -25.38 20.22 13.62
CA GLN A 377 -24.91 21.59 13.80
C GLN A 377 -23.83 21.55 14.89
N LEU A 378 -22.60 21.95 14.56
CA LEU A 378 -21.69 22.55 15.52
C LEU A 378 -21.07 23.76 14.84
N THR A 379 -21.39 24.90 15.44
CA THR A 379 -21.03 26.29 15.15
C THR A 379 -19.54 26.51 14.98
N LEU A 380 -19.15 27.48 14.15
CA LEU A 380 -17.98 28.34 14.37
C LEU A 380 -18.08 29.59 13.48
N ASP A 381 -18.50 30.67 14.14
CA ASP A 381 -18.27 32.11 13.95
C ASP A 381 -17.95 32.66 12.55
N VAL A 382 -18.99 33.31 12.04
CA VAL A 382 -18.99 34.33 11.00
C VAL A 382 -18.45 35.61 11.62
N PHE A 383 -17.25 36.07 11.28
CA PHE A 383 -16.84 37.49 11.17
C PHE A 383 -15.35 37.51 10.78
N GLU A 384 -15.03 37.74 9.50
CA GLU A 384 -13.77 38.34 8.98
C GLU A 384 -13.65 38.24 7.44
N ASN A 385 -14.78 38.26 6.71
CA ASN A 385 -14.84 37.98 5.28
C ASN A 385 -14.89 39.22 4.36
N ILE A 386 -14.23 40.33 4.72
CA ILE A 386 -14.34 41.57 3.91
C ILE A 386 -13.00 42.03 3.32
N GLU A 387 -11.85 41.77 3.94
CA GLU A 387 -10.57 42.31 3.45
C GLU A 387 -9.83 41.47 2.40
N ILE A 388 -10.15 40.17 2.24
CA ILE A 388 -9.45 39.26 1.32
C ILE A 388 -9.82 39.51 -0.16
N SER A 389 -10.89 40.26 -0.43
CA SER A 389 -11.52 40.35 -1.76
C SER A 389 -10.81 41.27 -2.78
N LYS A 390 -9.84 42.10 -2.37
CA LYS A 390 -9.24 43.12 -3.25
C LYS A 390 -7.86 42.76 -3.83
N GLU A 391 -7.08 41.90 -3.18
CA GLU A 391 -5.76 41.47 -3.69
C GLU A 391 -5.85 40.29 -4.66
N ILE A 392 -6.95 39.51 -4.61
CA ILE A 392 -7.21 38.32 -5.44
C ILE A 392 -7.22 38.61 -6.95
N LYS A 393 -7.68 39.80 -7.36
CA LYS A 393 -7.86 40.12 -8.79
C LYS A 393 -6.56 40.32 -9.56
N THR A 394 -5.46 40.65 -8.89
CA THR A 394 -4.16 40.86 -9.54
C THR A 394 -3.29 39.59 -9.57
N GLU A 395 -3.59 38.58 -8.74
CA GLU A 395 -2.83 37.32 -8.67
C GLU A 395 -3.44 36.18 -9.51
N GLU A 396 -4.75 36.23 -9.84
CA GLU A 396 -5.40 35.29 -10.78
C GLU A 396 -4.80 35.40 -12.18
N GLU A 397 -4.55 36.63 -12.67
CA GLU A 397 -4.00 36.86 -14.01
C GLU A 397 -2.56 36.35 -14.16
N GLN A 398 -1.75 36.38 -13.09
CA GLN A 398 -0.38 35.84 -13.11
C GLN A 398 -0.37 34.31 -13.00
N SER A 399 -1.29 33.73 -12.21
CA SER A 399 -1.41 32.27 -12.04
C SER A 399 -1.86 31.56 -13.32
N ASP A 400 -2.74 32.19 -14.10
CA ASP A 400 -3.21 31.63 -15.38
C ASP A 400 -2.12 31.72 -16.46
N LEU A 401 -1.29 32.77 -16.42
CA LEU A 401 -0.12 32.92 -17.29
C LEU A 401 0.95 31.85 -17.02
N ASP A 402 1.20 31.57 -15.74
CA ASP A 402 2.18 30.56 -15.30
C ASP A 402 1.74 29.14 -15.67
N TRP A 403 0.43 28.85 -15.61
CA TRP A 403 -0.14 27.55 -16.04
C TRP A 403 -0.06 27.35 -17.55
N TYR A 404 -0.35 28.38 -18.35
CA TYR A 404 -0.26 28.30 -19.80
C TYR A 404 1.18 28.03 -20.28
N ASN A 405 2.17 28.65 -19.65
CA ASN A 405 3.59 28.42 -19.95
C ASN A 405 4.05 27.01 -19.56
N TYR A 406 3.56 26.47 -18.44
CA TYR A 406 3.87 25.11 -17.99
C TYR A 406 3.29 24.03 -18.91
N GLN A 407 2.08 24.22 -19.42
CA GLN A 407 1.45 23.29 -20.37
C GLN A 407 2.24 23.20 -21.69
N GLN A 408 2.75 24.34 -22.18
CA GLN A 408 3.60 24.39 -23.38
C GLN A 408 4.95 23.68 -23.22
N GLU A 409 5.52 23.68 -22.01
CA GLU A 409 6.74 22.90 -21.71
C GLU A 409 6.50 21.39 -21.66
N ILE A 410 5.33 20.97 -21.17
CA ILE A 410 4.92 19.56 -21.15
C ILE A 410 4.67 19.05 -22.57
N ASP A 411 4.02 19.83 -23.42
CA ASP A 411 3.72 19.42 -24.79
C ASP A 411 5.00 19.27 -25.64
N LYS A 412 6.03 20.09 -25.39
CA LYS A 412 7.37 19.95 -26.01
C LYS A 412 8.17 18.74 -25.54
N LEU A 413 7.90 18.22 -24.34
CA LEU A 413 8.55 17.03 -23.79
C LEU A 413 7.92 15.72 -24.30
N ASN A 414 6.72 15.79 -24.88
CA ASN A 414 5.99 14.65 -25.41
C ASN A 414 6.14 14.49 -26.95
N GLU A 415 6.93 15.35 -27.62
CA GLU A 415 7.22 15.29 -29.06
C GLU A 415 8.57 14.62 -29.42
N PHE A 416 9.18 13.84 -28.52
CA PHE A 416 10.37 13.03 -28.83
C PHE A 416 10.28 11.58 -28.36
#